data_AF-A0A356B3L1-F1
#
_entry.id   AF-A0A356B3L1-F1
#
_cell.length_a   1.000
_cell.length_b   1.000
_cell.length_c   1.000
_cell.angle_alpha   90.00
_cell.angle_beta   90.00
_cell.angle_gamma   90.00
#
_symmetry.space_group_name_H-M   'P 1'
#
loop_
_entity.id
_entity.type
_entity.pdbx_description
1 polymer ?
#
loop_
_entity_poly.entity_id
_entity_poly.type
_entity_poly.pdbx_seq_one_letter_code
_entity_poly.pdbx_strand_id
1 'polypeptide(L)'
;LGYPEYAENVPSRYQWTSNTVSHNTVMVDQSGQNNTDYAGIPYGFEDSSSVKFIDVDDSDVYDQVSMYRRALCMVDITPEKAYIVDFFRVAGGERHELSFHGGEGDVTVTGVQLHAQTRGTLEGEDVPYGEWIGGKGSQRGNGYSFLYDVKKSEESSDYVELTYELKDTWGTRKDMKGQPYLKVYMPGDKCKTVMAKGKPPTNKIGNPKYLYYYLGERQGIDLESRFVSVYEPFVDQGAILSVVSVEVNGDKNSFATGCVKITLNDGSVDYIVHSIDTDSLLTIGDQIIFQGGFGYLKVKDGQVSRAFMSNASLLTYKGKTLLENKEPCFTGSVVDYQKQISEENWIDLTMDQEISSLDSLMGKFIYIEGNRVGNAAYEILTVEKSEDDLYRVHVGESAVRGYKEACDPESGYVYRFTEGARFKIPMSCEFKRF
;
A
#
# COMPACT_ATOMS: atom_id res chain seq x y z
N LEU A 1 -2.99 14.98 5.12
CA LEU A 1 -3.06 16.06 6.14
C LEU A 1 -1.77 16.87 6.13
N GLY A 2 -1.82 18.11 6.62
CA GLY A 2 -0.65 19.00 6.72
C GLY A 2 0.08 18.88 8.06
N TYR A 3 1.16 19.65 8.21
CA TYR A 3 1.90 19.78 9.46
C TYR A 3 0.98 20.22 10.63
N PRO A 4 1.16 19.69 11.86
CA PRO A 4 0.36 20.06 13.03
C PRO A 4 0.20 21.56 13.20
N GLU A 5 -0.97 21.97 13.69
CA GLU A 5 -1.27 23.39 13.96
C GLU A 5 -0.24 24.01 14.91
N TYR A 6 0.19 23.23 15.90
CA TYR A 6 1.15 23.62 16.93
C TYR A 6 2.15 22.49 17.17
N ALA A 7 3.41 22.84 17.44
CA ALA A 7 4.46 21.91 17.88
C ALA A 7 4.44 21.67 19.42
N GLU A 8 3.31 21.97 20.07
CA GLU A 8 3.11 21.90 21.51
C GLU A 8 2.39 20.62 21.93
N ASN A 9 2.27 20.38 23.25
CA ASN A 9 1.56 19.24 23.81
C ASN A 9 0.05 19.52 23.95
N VAL A 10 -0.63 19.65 22.82
CA VAL A 10 -2.09 19.84 22.75
C VAL A 10 -2.80 18.59 22.21
N PRO A 11 -4.05 18.28 22.63
CA PRO A 11 -4.74 17.07 22.20
C PRO A 11 -4.85 16.94 20.67
N SER A 12 -5.07 18.05 19.96
CA SER A 12 -5.17 18.06 18.50
C SER A 12 -3.90 17.60 17.77
N ARG A 13 -2.74 17.63 18.42
CA ARG A 13 -1.50 17.07 17.87
C ARG A 13 -1.52 15.56 17.96
N TYR A 14 -1.64 15.01 19.17
CA TYR A 14 -1.45 13.57 19.41
C TYR A 14 -2.69 12.73 19.14
N GLN A 15 -3.87 13.24 19.51
CA GLN A 15 -5.13 12.52 19.35
C GLN A 15 -5.79 12.76 18.00
N TRP A 16 -5.30 13.70 17.19
CA TRP A 16 -5.85 13.94 15.86
C TRP A 16 -4.78 13.96 14.79
N THR A 17 -3.97 15.02 14.72
CA THR A 17 -3.09 15.25 13.56
C THR A 17 -2.02 14.18 13.37
N SER A 18 -1.57 13.54 14.46
CA SER A 18 -0.59 12.44 14.44
C SER A 18 -1.21 11.09 14.78
N ASN A 19 -2.53 11.01 14.97
CA ASN A 19 -3.22 9.76 15.23
C ASN A 19 -3.49 9.00 13.92
N THR A 20 -3.44 7.67 13.95
CA THR A 20 -3.73 6.80 12.81
C THR A 20 -5.08 7.10 12.16
N VAL A 21 -6.13 7.34 12.95
CA VAL A 21 -7.50 7.53 12.45
C VAL A 21 -7.63 8.71 11.48
N SER A 22 -6.73 9.70 11.56
CA SER A 22 -6.77 10.87 10.68
C SER A 22 -6.09 10.63 9.32
N HIS A 23 -5.48 9.47 9.11
CA HIS A 23 -4.72 9.13 7.91
C HIS A 23 -5.38 8.01 7.10
N ASN A 24 -5.01 7.90 5.82
CA ASN A 24 -5.52 6.88 4.89
C ASN A 24 -4.82 5.53 5.12
N THR A 25 -5.09 4.89 6.26
CA THR A 25 -4.42 3.68 6.75
C THR A 25 -5.34 2.89 7.71
N VAL A 26 -4.91 1.74 8.21
CA VAL A 26 -5.71 0.89 9.12
C VAL A 26 -5.36 1.16 10.58
N MET A 27 -6.35 1.47 11.40
CA MET A 27 -6.19 1.55 12.85
C MET A 27 -6.48 0.18 13.49
N VAL A 28 -5.65 -0.21 14.47
CA VAL A 28 -5.79 -1.48 15.20
C VAL A 28 -6.17 -1.20 16.64
N ASP A 29 -7.20 -1.91 17.13
CA ASP A 29 -7.74 -1.86 18.50
C ASP A 29 -7.95 -0.43 19.04
N GLN A 30 -8.42 0.45 18.15
CA GLN A 30 -8.69 1.86 18.46
C GLN A 30 -7.48 2.60 19.04
N SER A 31 -6.28 2.25 18.60
CA SER A 31 -5.04 2.84 19.06
C SER A 31 -4.24 3.47 17.92
N GLY A 32 -3.62 4.62 18.20
CA GLY A 32 -2.65 5.20 17.29
C GLY A 32 -1.41 4.32 17.15
N GLN A 33 -0.80 4.29 15.96
CA GLN A 33 0.45 3.56 15.69
C GLN A 33 1.55 3.98 16.67
N ASN A 34 2.44 3.05 16.96
CA ASN A 34 3.67 3.31 17.70
C ASN A 34 4.57 4.32 16.97
N ASN A 35 5.44 4.98 17.72
CA ASN A 35 6.61 5.61 17.10
C ASN A 35 7.64 4.52 16.85
N THR A 36 8.04 4.33 15.60
CA THR A 36 9.10 3.39 15.22
C THR A 36 10.33 4.19 14.79
N ASP A 37 11.52 3.69 15.13
CA ASP A 37 12.79 4.17 14.57
C ASP A 37 13.11 3.47 13.22
N TYR A 38 12.21 2.60 12.79
CA TYR A 38 12.37 1.68 11.66
C TYR A 38 11.47 2.13 10.51
N ALA A 39 11.95 1.92 9.28
CA ALA A 39 11.13 2.11 8.10
C ALA A 39 10.41 0.81 7.76
N GLY A 40 9.24 0.91 7.12
CA GLY A 40 8.55 -0.27 6.60
C GLY A 40 9.41 -1.05 5.60
N ILE A 41 9.35 -2.37 5.69
CA ILE A 41 10.12 -3.37 4.95
C ILE A 41 9.50 -3.56 3.57
N PRO A 42 10.16 -3.12 2.48
CA PRO A 42 9.63 -3.32 1.14
C PRO A 42 9.89 -4.75 0.66
N TYR A 43 8.89 -5.35 0.02
CA TYR A 43 8.93 -6.69 -0.57
C TYR A 43 8.90 -6.65 -2.10
N GLY A 44 8.46 -5.55 -2.69
CA GLY A 44 8.37 -5.40 -4.14
C GLY A 44 8.19 -3.94 -4.56
N PHE A 45 8.76 -3.64 -5.73
CA PHE A 45 8.66 -2.35 -6.41
C PHE A 45 8.79 -2.60 -7.91
N GLU A 46 7.87 -2.06 -8.70
CA GLU A 46 7.93 -2.11 -10.15
C GLU A 46 7.52 -0.77 -10.75
N ASP A 47 8.32 -0.27 -11.69
CA ASP A 47 7.98 0.88 -12.52
C ASP A 47 7.94 0.47 -13.99
N SER A 48 6.96 -0.39 -14.32
CA SER A 48 6.79 -0.87 -15.68
C SER A 48 5.90 0.07 -16.50
N SER A 49 5.91 -0.15 -17.81
CA SER A 49 5.00 0.54 -18.73
C SER A 49 3.56 0.00 -18.69
N SER A 50 3.27 -1.02 -17.87
CA SER A 50 1.95 -1.64 -17.72
C SER A 50 1.32 -1.29 -16.37
N VAL A 51 2.14 -1.32 -15.32
CA VAL A 51 1.76 -1.14 -13.92
C VAL A 51 2.89 -0.45 -13.15
N LYS A 52 2.52 0.33 -12.14
CA LYS A 52 3.44 0.75 -11.07
C LYS A 52 3.03 0.06 -9.79
N PHE A 53 3.94 -0.65 -9.13
CA PHE A 53 3.63 -1.50 -7.98
C PHE A 53 4.58 -1.21 -6.83
N ILE A 54 4.05 -1.25 -5.60
CA ILE A 54 4.85 -1.22 -4.37
C ILE A 54 4.17 -2.09 -3.31
N ASP A 55 4.97 -2.81 -2.54
CA ASP A 55 4.50 -3.68 -1.46
C ASP A 55 5.43 -3.55 -0.25
N VAL A 56 4.86 -3.15 0.89
CA VAL A 56 5.61 -2.80 2.10
C VAL A 56 4.90 -3.30 3.34
N ASP A 57 5.63 -3.95 4.25
CA ASP A 57 5.17 -4.36 5.58
C ASP A 57 5.77 -3.48 6.67
N ASP A 58 5.03 -3.23 7.74
CA ASP A 58 5.55 -2.55 8.92
C ASP A 58 4.89 -3.08 10.20
N SER A 59 5.12 -4.35 10.53
CA SER A 59 4.51 -5.00 11.69
C SER A 59 4.81 -4.30 13.03
N ASP A 60 5.91 -3.55 13.12
CA ASP A 60 6.38 -2.94 14.37
C ASP A 60 5.55 -1.70 14.79
N VAL A 61 4.62 -1.23 13.93
CA VAL A 61 3.74 -0.09 14.24
C VAL A 61 2.65 -0.41 15.26
N TYR A 62 2.43 -1.69 15.57
CA TYR A 62 1.49 -2.16 16.59
C TYR A 62 2.04 -3.40 17.30
N ASP A 63 2.10 -3.39 18.64
CA ASP A 63 2.69 -4.48 19.43
C ASP A 63 1.93 -5.81 19.28
N GLN A 64 0.63 -5.74 19.04
CA GLN A 64 -0.28 -6.89 18.95
C GLN A 64 -0.47 -7.43 17.52
N VAL A 65 0.32 -6.94 16.55
CA VAL A 65 0.18 -7.26 15.14
C VAL A 65 1.41 -8.01 14.65
N SER A 66 1.20 -9.08 13.88
CA SER A 66 2.26 -9.86 13.24
C SER A 66 2.50 -9.45 11.78
N MET A 67 1.57 -8.72 11.16
CA MET A 67 1.68 -8.19 9.81
C MET A 67 0.89 -6.90 9.66
N TYR A 68 1.50 -5.88 9.04
CA TYR A 68 0.85 -4.62 8.69
C TYR A 68 1.33 -4.22 7.29
N ARG A 69 0.84 -4.94 6.27
CA ARG A 69 1.38 -4.94 4.91
C ARG A 69 0.43 -4.34 3.91
N ARG A 70 0.91 -3.37 3.13
CA ARG A 70 0.13 -2.68 2.10
C ARG A 70 0.78 -2.83 0.74
N ALA A 71 0.01 -3.35 -0.21
CA ALA A 71 0.42 -3.49 -1.59
C ALA A 71 -0.47 -2.62 -2.49
N LEU A 72 0.16 -1.67 -3.20
CA LEU A 72 -0.49 -0.70 -4.07
C LEU A 72 -0.05 -0.91 -5.51
N CYS A 73 -1.00 -0.93 -6.45
CA CYS A 73 -0.73 -0.97 -7.87
C CYS A 73 -1.49 0.13 -8.60
N MET A 74 -0.79 0.97 -9.36
CA MET A 74 -1.39 1.89 -10.33
C MET A 74 -1.40 1.26 -11.72
N VAL A 75 -2.54 1.34 -12.40
CA VAL A 75 -2.75 0.80 -13.75
C VAL A 75 -3.26 1.90 -14.67
N ASP A 76 -2.56 2.11 -15.78
CA ASP A 76 -2.99 3.06 -16.81
C ASP A 76 -4.12 2.46 -17.66
N ILE A 77 -5.24 3.18 -17.75
CA ILE A 77 -6.32 2.91 -18.69
C ILE A 77 -5.98 3.56 -20.04
N THR A 78 -5.62 4.85 -20.00
CA THR A 78 -5.10 5.65 -21.12
C THR A 78 -3.92 6.49 -20.59
N PRO A 79 -3.13 7.20 -21.43
CA PRO A 79 -2.07 8.08 -20.95
C PRO A 79 -2.54 9.16 -19.96
N GLU A 80 -3.84 9.49 -19.94
CA GLU A 80 -4.45 10.53 -19.09
C GLU A 80 -5.32 9.96 -17.96
N LYS A 81 -5.57 8.65 -17.93
CA LYS A 81 -6.48 8.01 -16.96
C LYS A 81 -5.82 6.78 -16.36
N ALA A 82 -5.79 6.72 -15.04
CA ALA A 82 -5.31 5.57 -14.29
C ALA A 82 -6.21 5.31 -13.08
N TYR A 83 -6.14 4.10 -12.54
CA TYR A 83 -6.72 3.76 -11.24
C TYR A 83 -5.65 3.10 -10.38
N ILE A 84 -5.90 3.06 -9.06
CA ILE A 84 -5.03 2.41 -8.08
C ILE A 84 -5.80 1.28 -7.41
N VAL A 85 -5.18 0.12 -7.25
CA VAL A 85 -5.68 -0.99 -6.43
C VAL A 85 -4.84 -1.09 -5.16
N ASP A 86 -5.49 -1.27 -4.02
CA ASP A 86 -4.87 -1.36 -2.70
C ASP A 86 -5.29 -2.66 -2.02
N PHE A 87 -4.31 -3.48 -1.65
CA PHE A 87 -4.47 -4.64 -0.79
C PHE A 87 -3.78 -4.36 0.55
N PHE A 88 -4.56 -4.12 1.59
CA PHE A 88 -4.05 -3.82 2.93
C PHE A 88 -4.33 -5.00 3.87
N ARG A 89 -3.27 -5.70 4.28
CA ARG A 89 -3.30 -6.83 5.20
C ARG A 89 -2.90 -6.42 6.61
N VAL A 90 -3.70 -6.85 7.58
CA VAL A 90 -3.38 -6.76 9.01
C VAL A 90 -3.70 -8.09 9.67
N ALA A 91 -2.76 -8.65 10.44
CA ALA A 91 -2.93 -9.87 11.21
C ALA A 91 -2.59 -9.66 12.69
N GLY A 92 -3.48 -10.06 13.58
CA GLY A 92 -3.41 -9.82 15.03
C GLY A 92 -4.47 -8.83 15.50
N GLY A 93 -4.51 -8.55 16.81
CA GLY A 93 -5.54 -7.70 17.41
C GLY A 93 -6.97 -8.24 17.29
N GLU A 94 -7.95 -7.40 17.64
CA GLU A 94 -9.37 -7.76 17.69
C GLU A 94 -10.24 -6.86 16.81
N ARG A 95 -9.78 -5.63 16.50
CA ARG A 95 -10.51 -4.66 15.69
C ARG A 95 -9.59 -3.97 14.70
N HIS A 96 -9.98 -4.01 13.43
CA HIS A 96 -9.31 -3.29 12.34
C HIS A 96 -10.25 -2.28 11.72
N GLU A 97 -9.82 -1.02 11.62
CA GLU A 97 -10.63 0.05 11.04
C GLU A 97 -9.85 0.75 9.92
N LEU A 98 -10.26 0.53 8.67
CA LEU A 98 -9.71 1.26 7.54
C LEU A 98 -10.23 2.70 7.57
N SER A 99 -9.34 3.66 7.81
CA SER A 99 -9.65 5.08 7.68
C SER A 99 -9.31 5.58 6.29
N PHE A 100 -10.20 6.41 5.73
CA PHE A 100 -10.01 7.07 4.46
C PHE A 100 -10.63 8.46 4.44
N HIS A 101 -9.89 9.44 3.90
CA HIS A 101 -10.41 10.74 3.55
C HIS A 101 -9.89 11.16 2.17
N GLY A 102 -10.77 11.79 1.39
CA GLY A 102 -10.42 12.46 0.14
C GLY A 102 -9.98 13.91 0.34
N GLY A 103 -10.15 14.71 -0.71
CA GLY A 103 -9.97 16.17 -0.68
C GLY A 103 -11.24 16.91 -0.24
N GLU A 104 -11.19 18.25 -0.28
CA GLU A 104 -12.39 19.08 -0.06
C GLU A 104 -13.45 18.75 -1.11
N GLY A 105 -14.70 18.59 -0.69
CA GLY A 105 -15.78 18.22 -1.58
C GLY A 105 -16.97 17.65 -0.83
N ASP A 106 -18.10 17.51 -1.52
CA ASP A 106 -19.20 16.70 -1.02
C ASP A 106 -18.95 15.22 -1.33
N VAL A 107 -19.55 14.34 -0.52
CA VAL A 107 -19.36 12.89 -0.63
C VAL A 107 -20.70 12.19 -0.70
N THR A 108 -20.87 11.36 -1.72
CA THR A 108 -21.97 10.40 -1.82
C THR A 108 -21.47 9.01 -1.40
N VAL A 109 -22.28 8.30 -0.63
CA VAL A 109 -22.00 6.93 -0.16
C VAL A 109 -23.07 5.99 -0.69
N THR A 110 -22.65 4.85 -1.23
CA THR A 110 -23.54 3.77 -1.70
C THR A 110 -23.10 2.42 -1.13
N GLY A 111 -23.98 1.41 -1.16
CA GLY A 111 -23.72 0.08 -0.62
C GLY A 111 -24.06 -0.10 0.87
N VAL A 112 -24.31 1.00 1.58
CA VAL A 112 -24.69 0.97 3.01
C VAL A 112 -25.67 2.09 3.35
N GLN A 113 -26.65 1.79 4.21
CA GLN A 113 -27.56 2.78 4.77
C GLN A 113 -26.96 3.38 6.04
N LEU A 114 -26.78 4.70 6.08
CA LEU A 114 -26.19 5.38 7.23
C LEU A 114 -27.25 6.15 8.03
N HIS A 115 -27.14 6.09 9.35
CA HIS A 115 -27.99 6.81 10.30
C HIS A 115 -27.21 7.92 10.98
N ALA A 116 -27.75 9.13 10.99
CA ALA A 116 -27.14 10.27 11.66
C ALA A 116 -27.18 10.09 13.19
N GLN A 117 -26.04 10.33 13.82
CA GLN A 117 -25.96 10.50 15.27
C GLN A 117 -26.54 11.87 15.65
N THR A 118 -27.25 11.93 16.77
CA THR A 118 -28.01 13.14 17.14
C THR A 118 -27.10 14.33 17.45
N ARG A 119 -25.97 14.08 18.12
CA ARG A 119 -25.04 15.08 18.64
C ARG A 119 -23.67 14.46 18.95
N GLY A 120 -22.74 15.26 19.44
CA GLY A 120 -21.44 14.81 19.91
C GLY A 120 -20.48 14.43 18.79
N THR A 121 -19.62 13.47 19.10
CA THR A 121 -18.52 13.00 18.25
C THR A 121 -18.59 11.49 18.06
N LEU A 122 -17.69 10.90 17.28
CA LEU A 122 -17.66 9.45 17.09
C LEU A 122 -17.39 8.71 18.41
N GLU A 123 -16.70 9.36 19.36
CA GLU A 123 -16.50 8.80 20.70
C GLU A 123 -17.83 8.60 21.45
N GLY A 124 -18.78 9.52 21.27
CA GLY A 124 -20.09 9.42 21.90
C GLY A 124 -20.95 10.68 21.73
N GLU A 125 -22.25 10.51 21.93
CA GLU A 125 -23.23 11.60 21.79
C GLU A 125 -23.03 12.73 22.81
N ASP A 126 -22.49 12.42 23.98
CA ASP A 126 -22.21 13.36 25.06
C ASP A 126 -20.77 13.86 25.08
N VAL A 127 -19.95 13.51 24.08
CA VAL A 127 -18.52 13.87 24.02
C VAL A 127 -18.31 15.08 23.10
N PRO A 128 -17.98 16.27 23.64
CA PRO A 128 -17.54 17.44 22.89
C PRO A 128 -16.41 17.19 21.89
N TYR A 129 -16.41 17.99 20.82
CA TYR A 129 -15.32 18.01 19.84
C TYR A 129 -13.97 18.36 20.50
N GLY A 130 -12.97 17.52 20.24
CA GLY A 130 -11.60 17.71 20.72
C GLY A 130 -11.42 17.48 22.23
N GLU A 131 -12.41 16.89 22.89
CA GLU A 131 -12.24 16.42 24.26
C GLU A 131 -11.10 15.41 24.33
N TRP A 132 -10.25 15.55 25.34
CA TRP A 132 -9.12 14.65 25.55
C TRP A 132 -9.64 13.32 26.11
N ILE A 133 -9.54 12.25 25.32
CA ILE A 133 -9.98 10.91 25.71
C ILE A 133 -8.75 10.03 25.95
N GLY A 134 -8.70 9.33 27.09
CA GLY A 134 -7.53 8.54 27.53
C GLY A 134 -6.61 9.27 28.52
N GLY A 135 -5.41 8.74 28.78
CA GLY A 135 -4.49 9.34 29.75
C GLY A 135 -3.66 10.51 29.19
N LYS A 136 -2.92 11.19 30.07
CA LYS A 136 -2.24 12.46 29.78
C LYS A 136 -0.91 12.26 29.02
N GLY A 137 -0.55 13.22 28.15
CA GLY A 137 0.79 13.27 27.52
C GLY A 137 0.82 12.71 26.10
N SER A 138 1.82 11.89 25.77
CA SER A 138 2.00 11.28 24.44
C SER A 138 1.03 10.13 24.13
N GLN A 139 0.10 9.82 25.05
CA GLN A 139 -0.93 8.81 24.82
C GLN A 139 -1.87 9.29 23.71
N ARG A 140 -1.82 8.58 22.58
CA ARG A 140 -2.47 9.00 21.33
C ARG A 140 -3.99 8.86 21.34
N GLY A 141 -4.56 8.06 22.23
CA GLY A 141 -5.99 7.73 22.21
C GLY A 141 -6.43 7.14 20.85
N ASN A 142 -7.73 7.13 20.60
CA ASN A 142 -8.34 6.67 19.34
C ASN A 142 -8.61 7.81 18.33
N GLY A 143 -8.60 9.07 18.80
CA GLY A 143 -8.89 10.25 18.00
C GLY A 143 -10.35 10.49 17.61
N TYR A 144 -11.28 9.67 18.10
CA TYR A 144 -12.70 9.75 17.73
C TYR A 144 -13.41 11.01 18.20
N SER A 145 -12.92 11.67 19.27
CA SER A 145 -13.45 12.97 19.71
C SER A 145 -13.21 14.10 18.69
N PHE A 146 -12.40 13.89 17.66
CA PHE A 146 -12.16 14.85 16.57
C PHE A 146 -12.99 14.57 15.31
N LEU A 147 -13.82 13.53 15.34
CA LEU A 147 -14.75 13.18 14.27
C LEU A 147 -16.17 13.56 14.70
N TYR A 148 -16.80 14.49 14.00
CA TYR A 148 -18.13 15.03 14.33
C TYR A 148 -19.07 14.97 13.12
N ASP A 149 -20.35 15.33 13.28
CA ASP A 149 -21.37 15.16 12.22
C ASP A 149 -21.42 13.70 11.72
N VAL A 150 -21.51 12.79 12.70
CA VAL A 150 -21.34 11.36 12.51
C VAL A 150 -22.60 10.76 11.89
N LYS A 151 -22.41 9.94 10.87
CA LYS A 151 -23.41 9.01 10.33
C LYS A 151 -22.82 7.61 10.34
N LYS A 152 -23.54 6.62 10.84
CA LYS A 152 -23.02 5.25 10.98
C LYS A 152 -24.04 4.18 10.63
N SER A 153 -23.52 3.00 10.29
CA SER A 153 -24.25 1.74 10.20
C SER A 153 -23.54 0.70 11.04
N GLU A 154 -24.30 -0.01 11.87
CA GLU A 154 -23.84 -1.20 12.59
C GLU A 154 -24.24 -2.49 11.83
N GLU A 155 -24.85 -2.36 10.65
CA GLU A 155 -25.16 -3.48 9.77
C GLU A 155 -23.92 -3.88 8.96
N SER A 156 -23.74 -5.19 8.78
CA SER A 156 -22.64 -5.70 7.97
C SER A 156 -22.84 -5.37 6.49
N SER A 157 -21.76 -5.01 5.81
CA SER A 157 -21.72 -4.80 4.37
C SER A 157 -20.51 -5.50 3.76
N ASP A 158 -20.67 -6.07 2.57
CA ASP A 158 -19.57 -6.65 1.80
C ASP A 158 -19.08 -5.69 0.69
N TYR A 159 -19.66 -4.50 0.62
CA TYR A 159 -19.38 -3.51 -0.41
C TYR A 159 -19.79 -2.09 0.02
N VAL A 160 -18.89 -1.12 -0.18
CA VAL A 160 -19.18 0.31 -0.05
C VAL A 160 -18.52 1.05 -1.20
N GLU A 161 -19.19 2.06 -1.76
CA GLU A 161 -18.56 3.04 -2.64
C GLU A 161 -18.65 4.46 -2.06
N LEU A 162 -17.59 5.23 -2.25
CA LEU A 162 -17.52 6.65 -1.92
C LEU A 162 -17.27 7.44 -3.20
N THR A 163 -18.05 8.48 -3.46
CA THR A 163 -17.78 9.42 -4.56
C THR A 163 -17.57 10.81 -3.99
N TYR A 164 -16.32 11.27 -4.01
CA TYR A 164 -15.92 12.61 -3.63
C TYR A 164 -16.03 13.54 -4.84
N GLU A 165 -16.90 14.55 -4.77
CA GLU A 165 -16.96 15.64 -5.74
C GLU A 165 -15.96 16.73 -5.32
N LEU A 166 -14.75 16.66 -5.88
CA LEU A 166 -13.60 17.40 -5.37
C LEU A 166 -13.63 18.87 -5.76
N LYS A 167 -13.21 19.75 -4.85
CA LYS A 167 -12.89 21.14 -5.17
C LYS A 167 -11.41 21.29 -5.49
N ASP A 168 -11.11 22.19 -6.43
CA ASP A 168 -9.75 22.67 -6.64
C ASP A 168 -9.39 23.73 -5.59
N THR A 169 -9.26 23.29 -4.33
CA THR A 169 -9.01 24.16 -3.16
C THR A 169 -7.82 25.12 -3.36
N TRP A 170 -6.82 24.69 -4.14
CA TRP A 170 -5.57 25.42 -4.34
C TRP A 170 -5.44 26.09 -5.71
N GLY A 171 -6.46 25.98 -6.58
CA GLY A 171 -6.42 26.54 -7.92
C GLY A 171 -5.29 25.97 -8.79
N THR A 172 -4.93 24.70 -8.61
CA THR A 172 -3.82 24.05 -9.33
C THR A 172 -4.24 23.54 -10.70
N ARG A 173 -5.54 23.36 -10.95
CA ARG A 173 -6.10 22.90 -12.23
C ARG A 173 -6.23 24.05 -13.24
N LYS A 174 -5.16 24.82 -13.43
CA LYS A 174 -5.10 25.91 -14.41
C LYS A 174 -5.34 25.35 -15.82
N ASP A 175 -6.19 26.01 -16.58
CA ASP A 175 -6.58 25.63 -17.94
C ASP A 175 -7.25 24.25 -18.10
N MET A 176 -7.50 23.53 -17.00
CA MET A 176 -8.28 22.30 -17.01
C MET A 176 -9.76 22.61 -16.82
N LYS A 177 -10.61 22.01 -17.66
CA LYS A 177 -12.07 22.12 -17.54
C LYS A 177 -12.66 20.89 -16.86
N GLY A 178 -13.93 20.98 -16.47
CA GLY A 178 -14.67 19.86 -15.89
C GLY A 178 -14.49 19.72 -14.37
N GLN A 179 -15.44 18.99 -13.78
CA GLN A 179 -15.51 18.73 -12.34
C GLN A 179 -14.64 17.51 -11.99
N PRO A 180 -13.66 17.64 -11.08
CA PRO A 180 -12.84 16.51 -10.65
C PRO A 180 -13.58 15.69 -9.61
N TYR A 181 -13.39 14.38 -9.67
CA TYR A 181 -13.95 13.41 -8.75
C TYR A 181 -12.89 12.41 -8.30
N LEU A 182 -13.10 11.83 -7.13
CA LEU A 182 -12.45 10.61 -6.69
C LEU A 182 -13.53 9.61 -6.28
N LYS A 183 -13.67 8.53 -7.04
CA LYS A 183 -14.50 7.40 -6.63
C LYS A 183 -13.63 6.31 -6.02
N VAL A 184 -14.12 5.73 -4.92
CA VAL A 184 -13.44 4.67 -4.18
C VAL A 184 -14.38 3.50 -4.04
N TYR A 185 -13.95 2.34 -4.51
CA TYR A 185 -14.69 1.09 -4.44
C TYR A 185 -14.06 0.21 -3.36
N MET A 186 -14.82 -0.25 -2.37
CA MET A 186 -14.30 -1.01 -1.23
C MET A 186 -15.05 -2.34 -1.06
N PRO A 187 -14.78 -3.35 -1.92
CA PRO A 187 -15.31 -4.69 -1.71
C PRO A 187 -14.70 -5.36 -0.47
N GLY A 188 -15.44 -6.31 0.09
CA GLY A 188 -15.05 -7.09 1.26
C GLY A 188 -15.80 -6.68 2.53
N ASP A 189 -15.88 -7.63 3.46
CA ASP A 189 -16.72 -7.56 4.65
C ASP A 189 -16.32 -6.46 5.61
N LYS A 190 -17.33 -5.76 6.14
CA LYS A 190 -17.27 -4.73 7.17
C LYS A 190 -18.41 -4.96 8.14
N CYS A 191 -18.15 -4.99 9.44
CA CYS A 191 -19.18 -5.11 10.47
C CYS A 191 -19.79 -3.76 10.86
N LYS A 192 -19.09 -2.65 10.59
CA LYS A 192 -19.54 -1.30 10.87
C LYS A 192 -18.98 -0.33 9.84
N THR A 193 -19.75 0.70 9.50
CA THR A 193 -19.33 1.77 8.59
C THR A 193 -19.68 3.13 9.19
N VAL A 194 -18.75 4.08 9.12
CA VAL A 194 -18.91 5.44 9.62
C VAL A 194 -18.53 6.45 8.54
N MET A 195 -19.33 7.52 8.44
CA MET A 195 -18.94 8.78 7.82
C MET A 195 -18.94 9.88 8.88
N ALA A 196 -17.91 10.70 8.91
CA ALA A 196 -17.83 11.84 9.81
C ALA A 196 -17.04 12.98 9.17
N LYS A 197 -17.06 14.15 9.81
CA LYS A 197 -16.23 15.31 9.47
C LYS A 197 -15.06 15.39 10.44
N GLY A 198 -13.88 15.61 9.91
CA GLY A 198 -12.68 15.94 10.66
C GLY A 198 -12.09 17.27 10.18
N LYS A 199 -11.55 18.08 11.08
CA LYS A 199 -10.95 19.38 10.69
C LYS A 199 -9.48 19.20 10.32
N PRO A 200 -9.02 19.58 9.12
CA PRO A 200 -7.59 19.63 8.84
C PRO A 200 -6.91 20.74 9.67
N PRO A 201 -5.57 20.72 9.79
CA PRO A 201 -4.84 21.77 10.49
C PRO A 201 -5.21 23.19 10.00
N THR A 202 -5.54 24.11 10.89
CA THR A 202 -5.94 25.48 10.53
C THR A 202 -4.79 26.49 10.44
N ASN A 203 -3.53 26.03 10.54
CA ASN A 203 -2.33 26.88 10.45
C ASN A 203 -1.98 27.33 9.02
N LYS A 204 -2.67 26.81 8.00
CA LYS A 204 -2.50 27.21 6.59
C LYS A 204 -3.77 27.87 6.07
N ILE A 205 -3.64 29.13 5.64
CA ILE A 205 -4.72 29.86 4.95
C ILE A 205 -5.11 29.06 3.70
N GLY A 206 -6.42 28.88 3.49
CA GLY A 206 -6.96 28.14 2.35
C GLY A 206 -7.32 26.68 2.64
N ASN A 207 -6.90 26.11 3.79
CA ASN A 207 -7.35 24.77 4.17
C ASN A 207 -8.87 24.70 4.31
N PRO A 208 -9.50 23.58 3.90
CA PRO A 208 -10.94 23.45 3.96
C PRO A 208 -11.42 23.42 5.41
N LYS A 209 -12.67 23.84 5.65
CA LYS A 209 -13.27 23.85 6.99
C LYS A 209 -13.31 22.45 7.62
N TYR A 210 -13.48 21.43 6.79
CA TYR A 210 -13.46 20.02 7.18
C TYR A 210 -13.18 19.16 5.95
N LEU A 211 -12.82 17.90 6.20
CA LEU A 211 -12.83 16.81 5.23
C LEU A 211 -13.81 15.73 5.71
N TYR A 212 -14.38 14.98 4.76
CA TYR A 212 -15.18 13.80 5.07
C TYR A 212 -14.27 12.58 5.24
N TYR A 213 -14.41 11.94 6.39
CA TYR A 213 -13.74 10.71 6.77
C TYR A 213 -14.72 9.56 6.67
N TYR A 214 -14.25 8.48 6.08
CA TYR A 214 -14.85 7.17 6.08
C TYR A 214 -14.07 6.27 7.02
N LEU A 215 -14.78 5.44 7.80
CA LEU A 215 -14.19 4.35 8.56
C LEU A 215 -14.96 3.06 8.26
N GLY A 216 -14.24 2.02 7.84
CA GLY A 216 -14.78 0.67 7.62
C GLY A 216 -14.15 -0.33 8.58
N GLU A 217 -14.95 -0.90 9.46
CA GLU A 217 -14.48 -1.72 10.57
C GLU A 217 -14.68 -3.21 10.31
N ARG A 218 -13.72 -4.02 10.76
CA ARG A 218 -13.82 -5.47 10.96
C ARG A 218 -13.48 -5.78 12.41
N GLN A 219 -14.11 -6.82 12.96
CA GLN A 219 -13.86 -7.27 14.33
C GLN A 219 -13.77 -8.80 14.39
N GLY A 220 -13.00 -9.33 15.34
CA GLY A 220 -12.81 -10.76 15.55
C GLY A 220 -11.83 -11.04 16.70
N ILE A 221 -11.30 -12.25 16.74
CA ILE A 221 -10.24 -12.67 17.68
C ILE A 221 -9.05 -13.07 16.82
N ASP A 222 -7.85 -12.60 17.15
CA ASP A 222 -6.63 -12.82 16.36
C ASP A 222 -6.89 -12.54 14.88
N LEU A 223 -7.41 -11.34 14.63
CA LEU A 223 -8.12 -11.03 13.41
C LEU A 223 -7.14 -10.98 12.23
N GLU A 224 -7.47 -11.70 11.16
CA GLU A 224 -6.83 -11.51 9.85
C GLU A 224 -7.76 -10.71 8.95
N SER A 225 -7.25 -9.57 8.46
CA SER A 225 -7.99 -8.70 7.55
C SER A 225 -7.22 -8.38 6.31
N ARG A 226 -7.91 -8.47 5.17
CA ARG A 226 -7.45 -7.93 3.90
C ARG A 226 -8.49 -6.94 3.38
N PHE A 227 -8.22 -5.65 3.57
CA PHE A 227 -9.00 -4.61 2.92
C PHE A 227 -8.59 -4.50 1.46
N VAL A 228 -9.56 -4.39 0.57
CA VAL A 228 -9.35 -4.12 -0.85
C VAL A 228 -10.02 -2.81 -1.20
N SER A 229 -9.27 -1.87 -1.79
CA SER A 229 -9.80 -0.62 -2.31
C SER A 229 -9.37 -0.41 -3.76
N VAL A 230 -10.24 0.17 -4.57
CA VAL A 230 -9.90 0.69 -5.90
C VAL A 230 -10.19 2.18 -5.93
N TYR A 231 -9.18 2.99 -6.26
CA TYR A 231 -9.26 4.45 -6.33
C TYR A 231 -9.27 4.89 -7.79
N GLU A 232 -10.32 5.60 -8.18
CA GLU A 232 -10.54 6.11 -9.52
C GLU A 232 -10.64 7.65 -9.50
N PRO A 233 -9.55 8.37 -9.76
CA PRO A 233 -9.62 9.79 -10.06
C PRO A 233 -10.16 10.00 -11.49
N PHE A 234 -11.10 10.92 -11.68
CA PHE A 234 -11.60 11.27 -13.01
C PHE A 234 -12.12 12.70 -13.08
N VAL A 235 -12.30 13.20 -14.31
CA VAL A 235 -12.95 14.49 -14.59
C VAL A 235 -14.21 14.21 -15.38
N ASP A 236 -15.35 14.71 -14.88
CA ASP A 236 -16.72 14.55 -15.39
C ASP A 236 -17.23 13.10 -15.48
N GLN A 237 -16.47 12.17 -16.07
CA GLN A 237 -16.86 10.78 -16.29
C GLN A 237 -15.72 9.79 -15.99
N GLY A 238 -16.03 8.82 -15.13
CA GLY A 238 -15.18 7.66 -14.84
C GLY A 238 -15.07 6.70 -16.02
N ALA A 239 -14.08 5.83 -15.94
CA ALA A 239 -13.82 4.74 -16.87
C ALA A 239 -14.20 3.36 -16.29
N ILE A 240 -14.34 3.22 -14.97
CA ILE A 240 -14.70 1.97 -14.32
C ILE A 240 -16.22 1.81 -14.27
N LEU A 241 -16.69 0.66 -14.73
CA LEU A 241 -18.08 0.24 -14.66
C LEU A 241 -18.39 -0.49 -13.35
N SER A 242 -17.49 -1.38 -12.92
CA SER A 242 -17.69 -2.20 -11.71
C SER A 242 -16.38 -2.73 -11.16
N VAL A 243 -16.33 -2.90 -9.84
CA VAL A 243 -15.21 -3.54 -9.12
C VAL A 243 -15.76 -4.67 -8.25
N VAL A 244 -15.23 -5.88 -8.41
CA VAL A 244 -15.64 -7.05 -7.62
C VAL A 244 -14.44 -7.88 -7.17
N SER A 245 -14.44 -8.33 -5.91
CA SER A 245 -13.49 -9.35 -5.44
C SER A 245 -13.83 -10.69 -6.07
N VAL A 246 -12.81 -11.39 -6.56
CA VAL A 246 -12.93 -12.71 -7.19
C VAL A 246 -12.39 -13.77 -6.24
N GLU A 247 -13.02 -14.94 -6.23
CA GLU A 247 -12.55 -16.11 -5.50
C GLU A 247 -11.17 -16.56 -6.03
N VAL A 248 -10.27 -16.83 -5.09
CA VAL A 248 -8.97 -17.46 -5.36
C VAL A 248 -8.97 -18.80 -4.64
N ASN A 249 -8.79 -19.89 -5.38
CA ASN A 249 -8.93 -21.26 -4.88
C ASN A 249 -10.29 -21.53 -4.19
N GLY A 250 -11.36 -20.89 -4.67
CA GLY A 250 -12.71 -21.00 -4.10
C GLY A 250 -12.93 -20.17 -2.83
N ASP A 251 -11.98 -19.32 -2.44
CA ASP A 251 -12.10 -18.44 -1.29
C ASP A 251 -11.99 -16.97 -1.70
N LYS A 252 -13.07 -16.21 -1.50
CA LYS A 252 -13.14 -14.76 -1.76
C LYS A 252 -12.43 -13.95 -0.67
N ASN A 253 -12.32 -14.50 0.54
CA ASN A 253 -11.94 -13.79 1.77
C ASN A 253 -10.58 -14.21 2.33
N SER A 254 -9.84 -15.09 1.65
CA SER A 254 -8.48 -15.52 2.00
C SER A 254 -7.60 -14.36 2.48
N PHE A 255 -6.91 -14.51 3.60
CA PHE A 255 -5.95 -13.50 4.05
C PHE A 255 -4.76 -13.41 3.10
N ALA A 256 -4.20 -14.55 2.70
CA ALA A 256 -2.97 -14.62 1.92
C ALA A 256 -3.13 -14.11 0.47
N THR A 257 -4.25 -14.44 -0.19
CA THR A 257 -4.38 -14.32 -1.65
C THR A 257 -5.62 -13.54 -2.07
N GLY A 258 -5.46 -12.40 -2.74
CA GLY A 258 -6.57 -11.56 -3.18
C GLY A 258 -6.58 -11.31 -4.67
N CYS A 259 -7.77 -11.31 -5.27
CA CYS A 259 -7.96 -10.87 -6.64
C CYS A 259 -9.15 -9.91 -6.75
N VAL A 260 -8.99 -8.85 -7.53
CA VAL A 260 -10.07 -7.95 -7.92
C VAL A 260 -10.22 -7.96 -9.44
N LYS A 261 -11.48 -8.04 -9.89
CA LYS A 261 -11.89 -7.87 -11.28
C LYS A 261 -12.50 -6.49 -11.44
N ILE A 262 -11.96 -5.74 -12.39
CA ILE A 262 -12.39 -4.38 -12.73
C ILE A 262 -12.91 -4.42 -14.16
N THR A 263 -14.19 -4.10 -14.34
CA THR A 263 -14.79 -3.96 -15.66
C THR A 263 -14.77 -2.49 -16.04
N LEU A 264 -14.25 -2.16 -17.20
CA LEU A 264 -14.21 -0.80 -17.73
C LEU A 264 -15.41 -0.53 -18.66
N ASN A 265 -15.75 0.74 -18.82
CA ASN A 265 -16.85 1.21 -19.68
C ASN A 265 -16.64 0.87 -21.17
N ASP A 266 -15.41 0.59 -21.59
CA ASP A 266 -15.09 0.19 -22.97
C ASP A 266 -15.20 -1.33 -23.21
N GLY A 267 -15.67 -2.09 -22.22
CA GLY A 267 -15.80 -3.54 -22.24
C GLY A 267 -14.54 -4.32 -21.86
N SER A 268 -13.40 -3.65 -21.63
CA SER A 268 -12.20 -4.30 -21.11
C SER A 268 -12.40 -4.77 -19.67
N VAL A 269 -11.73 -5.86 -19.31
CA VAL A 269 -11.73 -6.44 -17.97
C VAL A 269 -10.29 -6.60 -17.49
N ASP A 270 -9.99 -5.99 -16.36
CA ASP A 270 -8.70 -6.10 -15.68
C ASP A 270 -8.83 -7.04 -14.48
N TYR A 271 -7.88 -7.95 -14.33
CA TYR A 271 -7.70 -8.77 -13.13
C TYR A 271 -6.39 -8.38 -12.47
N ILE A 272 -6.45 -8.06 -11.18
CA ILE A 272 -5.29 -7.74 -10.36
C ILE A 272 -5.25 -8.76 -9.24
N VAL A 273 -4.15 -9.51 -9.14
CA VAL A 273 -3.93 -10.51 -8.09
C VAL A 273 -2.71 -10.11 -7.26
N HIS A 274 -2.84 -10.28 -5.95
CA HIS A 274 -1.75 -10.15 -5.00
C HIS A 274 -1.76 -11.33 -4.03
N SER A 275 -0.62 -12.00 -3.88
CA SER A 275 -0.39 -13.07 -2.92
C SER A 275 0.85 -12.80 -2.07
N ILE A 276 0.77 -13.11 -0.78
CA ILE A 276 1.96 -13.18 0.09
C ILE A 276 2.60 -14.57 0.09
N ASP A 277 1.90 -15.58 -0.45
CA ASP A 277 2.42 -16.91 -0.75
C ASP A 277 2.75 -16.98 -2.25
N THR A 278 4.03 -16.92 -2.57
CA THR A 278 4.53 -16.88 -3.95
C THR A 278 4.64 -18.25 -4.60
N ASP A 279 4.54 -19.32 -3.80
CA ASP A 279 4.86 -20.68 -4.23
C ASP A 279 3.59 -21.48 -4.54
N SER A 280 2.45 -21.12 -3.95
CA SER A 280 1.19 -21.78 -4.23
C SER A 280 0.67 -21.49 -5.64
N LEU A 281 0.19 -22.54 -6.31
CA LEU A 281 -0.56 -22.42 -7.55
C LEU A 281 -1.99 -21.96 -7.24
N LEU A 282 -2.37 -20.80 -7.75
CA LEU A 282 -3.66 -20.15 -7.51
C LEU A 282 -4.57 -20.27 -8.72
N THR A 283 -5.82 -20.66 -8.48
CA THR A 283 -6.90 -20.65 -9.46
C THR A 283 -7.81 -19.46 -9.18
N ILE A 284 -7.91 -18.53 -10.13
CA ILE A 284 -8.73 -17.32 -10.00
C ILE A 284 -9.96 -17.49 -10.91
N GLY A 285 -11.13 -17.62 -10.28
CA GLY A 285 -12.34 -18.01 -10.99
C GLY A 285 -12.16 -19.33 -11.75
N ASP A 286 -12.59 -19.37 -13.01
CA ASP A 286 -12.55 -20.56 -13.88
C ASP A 286 -11.54 -20.44 -15.04
N GLN A 287 -10.82 -19.32 -15.14
CA GLN A 287 -10.08 -18.95 -16.35
C GLN A 287 -8.61 -18.66 -16.14
N ILE A 288 -8.15 -18.36 -14.93
CA ILE A 288 -6.78 -17.88 -14.68
C ILE A 288 -6.10 -18.81 -13.69
N ILE A 289 -4.89 -19.24 -14.04
CA ILE A 289 -3.94 -19.86 -13.12
C ILE A 289 -2.78 -18.90 -12.93
N PHE A 290 -2.40 -18.64 -11.68
CA PHE A 290 -1.33 -17.73 -11.30
C PHE A 290 -0.47 -18.34 -10.19
N GLN A 291 0.84 -18.11 -10.21
CA GLN A 291 1.75 -18.49 -9.14
C GLN A 291 2.77 -17.36 -8.97
N GLY A 292 2.78 -16.72 -7.80
CA GLY A 292 3.66 -15.58 -7.53
C GLY A 292 3.09 -14.51 -6.62
N GLY A 293 3.82 -13.40 -6.49
CA GLY A 293 3.48 -12.29 -5.61
C GLY A 293 2.46 -11.32 -6.19
N PHE A 294 2.67 -10.86 -7.42
CA PHE A 294 1.79 -9.88 -8.07
C PHE A 294 1.51 -10.25 -9.54
N GLY A 295 0.26 -10.10 -9.97
CA GLY A 295 -0.16 -10.34 -11.34
C GLY A 295 -1.22 -9.34 -11.82
N TYR A 296 -1.11 -8.96 -13.08
CA TYR A 296 -2.07 -8.12 -13.80
C TYR A 296 -2.41 -8.75 -15.15
N LEU A 297 -3.70 -8.78 -15.49
CA LEU A 297 -4.19 -9.30 -16.76
C LEU A 297 -5.30 -8.40 -17.30
N LYS A 298 -5.15 -7.91 -18.53
CA LYS A 298 -6.19 -7.19 -19.28
C LYS A 298 -6.75 -8.03 -20.39
N VAL A 299 -8.07 -8.19 -20.40
CA VAL A 299 -8.83 -8.94 -21.40
C VAL A 299 -9.87 -8.03 -22.05
N LYS A 300 -9.98 -8.09 -23.38
CA LYS A 300 -11.05 -7.44 -24.13
C LYS A 300 -11.59 -8.42 -25.17
N ASP A 301 -12.91 -8.60 -25.22
CA ASP A 301 -13.58 -9.53 -26.14
C ASP A 301 -12.99 -10.97 -26.09
N GLY A 302 -12.62 -11.42 -24.89
CA GLY A 302 -12.01 -12.73 -24.64
C GLY A 302 -10.56 -12.87 -25.08
N GLN A 303 -9.92 -11.80 -25.57
CA GLN A 303 -8.51 -11.76 -25.96
C GLN A 303 -7.68 -10.99 -24.95
N VAL A 304 -6.51 -11.52 -24.61
CA VAL A 304 -5.56 -10.84 -23.73
C VAL A 304 -4.82 -9.75 -24.50
N SER A 305 -4.86 -8.52 -24.01
CA SER A 305 -4.14 -7.39 -24.59
C SER A 305 -2.90 -7.00 -23.80
N ARG A 306 -2.92 -7.19 -22.47
CA ARG A 306 -1.76 -6.97 -21.59
C ARG A 306 -1.71 -8.02 -20.49
N ALA A 307 -0.52 -8.42 -20.11
CA ALA A 307 -0.27 -9.20 -18.91
C ALA A 307 1.04 -8.75 -18.27
N PHE A 308 1.09 -8.75 -16.94
CA PHE A 308 2.29 -8.44 -16.17
C PHE A 308 2.32 -9.35 -14.94
N MET A 309 3.51 -9.78 -14.53
CA MET A 309 3.69 -10.47 -13.26
C MET A 309 5.03 -10.10 -12.63
N SER A 310 5.08 -10.02 -11.30
CA SER A 310 6.29 -9.74 -10.51
C SER A 310 6.40 -10.72 -9.35
N ASN A 311 7.63 -11.16 -9.08
CA ASN A 311 7.94 -12.25 -8.14
C ASN A 311 7.07 -13.48 -8.40
N ALA A 312 6.95 -13.86 -9.68
CA ALA A 312 5.94 -14.79 -10.16
C ALA A 312 6.47 -15.69 -11.26
N SER A 313 6.07 -16.96 -11.23
CA SER A 313 6.55 -17.99 -12.15
C SER A 313 5.57 -18.28 -13.29
N LEU A 314 4.27 -18.05 -13.08
CA LEU A 314 3.26 -18.46 -14.04
C LEU A 314 2.04 -17.53 -14.05
N LEU A 315 1.59 -17.17 -15.26
CA LEU A 315 0.28 -16.60 -15.51
C LEU A 315 -0.34 -17.21 -16.77
N THR A 316 -1.53 -17.79 -16.62
CA THR A 316 -2.29 -18.40 -17.71
C THR A 316 -3.67 -17.76 -17.86
N TYR A 317 -4.25 -17.88 -19.05
CA TYR A 317 -5.64 -17.51 -19.31
C TYR A 317 -6.29 -18.54 -20.24
N LYS A 318 -7.42 -19.11 -19.83
CA LYS A 318 -8.19 -20.15 -20.55
C LYS A 318 -7.31 -21.31 -21.02
N GLY A 319 -6.45 -21.79 -20.13
CA GLY A 319 -5.53 -22.92 -20.39
C GLY A 319 -4.31 -22.58 -21.26
N LYS A 320 -4.17 -21.33 -21.72
CA LYS A 320 -2.97 -20.87 -22.45
C LYS A 320 -2.00 -20.16 -21.50
N THR A 321 -0.75 -20.60 -21.48
CA THR A 321 0.34 -19.87 -20.83
C THR A 321 0.58 -18.53 -21.52
N LEU A 322 0.50 -17.44 -20.76
CA LEU A 322 0.77 -16.09 -21.25
C LEU A 322 2.19 -15.66 -20.88
N LEU A 323 2.55 -15.87 -19.60
CA LEU A 323 3.86 -15.58 -19.04
C LEU A 323 4.32 -16.78 -18.24
N GLU A 324 5.60 -17.13 -18.38
CA GLU A 324 6.29 -18.15 -17.61
C GLU A 324 7.68 -17.61 -17.28
N ASN A 325 8.07 -17.67 -16.01
CA ASN A 325 9.39 -17.29 -15.55
C ASN A 325 9.95 -18.39 -14.64
N LYS A 326 11.07 -18.97 -15.07
CA LYS A 326 11.75 -20.04 -14.31
C LYS A 326 12.55 -19.49 -13.13
N GLU A 327 12.88 -18.20 -13.18
CA GLU A 327 13.69 -17.48 -12.20
C GLU A 327 12.86 -16.28 -11.67
N PRO A 328 11.76 -16.53 -10.93
CA PRO A 328 10.87 -15.46 -10.46
C PRO A 328 11.53 -14.54 -9.42
N CYS A 329 12.56 -15.03 -8.74
CA CYS A 329 13.34 -14.30 -7.75
C CYS A 329 14.74 -14.93 -7.64
N PHE A 330 15.78 -14.10 -7.69
CA PHE A 330 17.14 -14.54 -7.34
C PHE A 330 17.39 -14.33 -5.86
N THR A 331 18.08 -15.28 -5.23
CA THR A 331 18.44 -15.23 -3.82
C THR A 331 19.90 -15.53 -3.62
N GLY A 332 20.42 -15.13 -2.47
CA GLY A 332 21.82 -15.33 -2.16
C GLY A 332 22.23 -14.66 -0.86
N SER A 333 23.55 -14.49 -0.70
CA SER A 333 24.13 -13.88 0.49
C SER A 333 25.10 -12.75 0.12
N VAL A 334 25.14 -11.71 0.95
CA VAL A 334 26.14 -10.65 0.87
C VAL A 334 27.50 -11.19 1.31
N VAL A 335 28.54 -10.93 0.53
CA VAL A 335 29.93 -11.30 0.81
C VAL A 335 30.72 -10.12 1.34
N ASP A 336 30.68 -9.00 0.64
CA ASP A 336 31.31 -7.75 1.02
C ASP A 336 30.51 -6.58 0.44
N TYR A 337 30.80 -5.36 0.86
CA TYR A 337 30.16 -4.16 0.33
C TYR A 337 31.01 -2.93 0.60
N GLN A 338 30.69 -1.84 -0.08
CA GLN A 338 31.37 -0.57 0.12
C GLN A 338 31.18 -0.04 1.55
N LYS A 339 32.26 -0.12 2.34
CA LYS A 339 32.30 0.28 3.77
C LYS A 339 32.59 1.76 4.00
N GLN A 340 33.07 2.47 2.98
CA GLN A 340 33.44 3.89 3.07
C GLN A 340 32.45 4.74 2.27
N ILE A 341 32.18 5.96 2.74
CA ILE A 341 31.43 6.94 1.95
C ILE A 341 32.21 7.22 0.67
N SER A 342 31.56 7.00 -0.47
CA SER A 342 32.16 7.07 -1.80
C SER A 342 31.07 7.44 -2.82
N GLU A 343 31.48 8.03 -3.94
CA GLU A 343 30.59 8.26 -5.08
C GLU A 343 30.17 6.93 -5.74
N GLU A 344 31.02 5.91 -5.63
CA GLU A 344 30.72 4.55 -6.09
C GLU A 344 30.32 3.67 -4.90
N ASN A 345 29.15 3.03 -5.00
CA ASN A 345 28.66 2.06 -4.01
C ASN A 345 28.49 0.71 -4.70
N TRP A 346 28.94 -0.35 -4.04
CA TRP A 346 28.88 -1.71 -4.55
C TRP A 346 28.62 -2.72 -3.44
N ILE A 347 28.10 -3.88 -3.84
CA ILE A 347 27.81 -5.02 -2.98
C ILE A 347 28.27 -6.29 -3.71
N ASP A 348 29.11 -7.08 -3.08
CA ASP A 348 29.54 -8.38 -3.57
C ASP A 348 28.62 -9.47 -3.03
N LEU A 349 28.18 -10.37 -3.91
CA LEU A 349 27.14 -11.35 -3.65
C LEU A 349 27.59 -12.74 -4.09
N THR A 350 27.15 -13.76 -3.34
CA THR A 350 26.97 -15.12 -3.87
C THR A 350 25.51 -15.33 -4.23
N MET A 351 25.25 -16.03 -5.34
CA MET A 351 23.90 -16.36 -5.80
C MET A 351 23.63 -17.85 -5.53
N ASP A 352 22.42 -18.18 -5.10
CA ASP A 352 22.02 -19.59 -4.94
C ASP A 352 21.62 -20.23 -6.28
N GLN A 353 21.27 -19.39 -7.26
CA GLN A 353 20.90 -19.79 -8.62
C GLN A 353 21.93 -19.26 -9.62
N GLU A 354 22.10 -19.98 -10.74
CA GLU A 354 22.84 -19.47 -11.88
C GLU A 354 22.04 -18.34 -12.55
N ILE A 355 22.70 -17.24 -12.90
CA ILE A 355 22.05 -16.12 -13.59
C ILE A 355 22.23 -16.32 -15.09
N SER A 356 21.13 -16.59 -15.78
CA SER A 356 21.12 -16.81 -17.23
C SER A 356 21.53 -15.56 -18.03
N SER A 357 21.23 -14.36 -17.53
CA SER A 357 21.60 -13.08 -18.14
C SER A 357 21.78 -12.00 -17.07
N LEU A 358 22.99 -11.48 -16.91
CA LEU A 358 23.27 -10.39 -15.95
C LEU A 358 22.48 -9.11 -16.25
N ASP A 359 22.30 -8.80 -17.54
CA ASP A 359 21.53 -7.64 -17.99
C ASP A 359 20.09 -7.66 -17.48
N SER A 360 19.53 -8.84 -17.18
CA SER A 360 18.18 -8.96 -16.63
C SER A 360 18.02 -8.33 -15.24
N LEU A 361 19.12 -8.19 -14.49
CA LEU A 361 19.13 -7.62 -13.14
C LEU A 361 19.20 -6.08 -13.14
N MET A 362 19.61 -5.45 -14.24
CA MET A 362 19.72 -4.00 -14.31
C MET A 362 18.36 -3.32 -14.14
N GLY A 363 18.31 -2.28 -13.29
CA GLY A 363 17.09 -1.57 -12.90
C GLY A 363 16.18 -2.35 -11.95
N LYS A 364 16.53 -3.59 -11.57
CA LYS A 364 15.83 -4.33 -10.52
C LYS A 364 16.30 -3.88 -9.15
N PHE A 365 15.46 -4.11 -8.15
CA PHE A 365 15.80 -3.83 -6.76
C PHE A 365 16.29 -5.09 -6.06
N ILE A 366 17.43 -4.98 -5.38
CA ILE A 366 17.88 -5.97 -4.39
C ILE A 366 17.34 -5.57 -3.02
N TYR A 367 16.71 -6.52 -2.34
CA TYR A 367 16.18 -6.38 -0.98
C TYR A 367 17.04 -7.25 -0.06
N ILE A 368 17.81 -6.61 0.81
CA ILE A 368 18.76 -7.28 1.71
C ILE A 368 18.18 -7.27 3.12
N GLU A 369 18.28 -8.40 3.82
CA GLU A 369 17.91 -8.48 5.23
C GLU A 369 18.80 -7.56 6.06
N GLY A 370 18.19 -6.54 6.66
CA GLY A 370 18.88 -5.47 7.37
C GLY A 370 18.61 -5.41 8.87
N ASN A 371 19.33 -4.52 9.55
CA ASN A 371 19.21 -4.25 10.98
C ASN A 371 18.19 -3.14 11.30
N ARG A 372 16.99 -3.28 10.71
CA ARG A 372 15.71 -2.55 10.85
C ARG A 372 15.70 -1.00 10.83
N VAL A 373 16.79 -0.27 11.05
CA VAL A 373 16.80 1.21 10.90
C VAL A 373 17.04 1.60 9.44
N GLY A 374 15.95 1.93 8.76
CA GLY A 374 15.91 2.24 7.32
C GLY A 374 15.99 1.00 6.44
N ASN A 375 15.73 1.18 5.14
CA ASN A 375 15.58 0.08 4.20
C ASN A 375 16.91 -0.27 3.52
N ALA A 376 17.27 -1.55 3.54
CA ALA A 376 18.35 -2.10 2.73
C ALA A 376 17.80 -2.57 1.38
N ALA A 377 17.24 -1.62 0.63
CA ALA A 377 16.69 -1.84 -0.70
C ALA A 377 17.41 -0.92 -1.70
N TYR A 378 17.97 -1.49 -2.76
CA TYR A 378 18.84 -0.76 -3.68
C TYR A 378 18.51 -1.10 -5.12
N GLU A 379 18.46 -0.08 -5.99
CA GLU A 379 18.43 -0.30 -7.43
C GLU A 379 19.79 -0.81 -7.91
N ILE A 380 19.78 -1.89 -8.68
CA ILE A 380 20.95 -2.47 -9.33
C ILE A 380 21.23 -1.68 -10.60
N LEU A 381 22.33 -0.92 -10.62
CA LEU A 381 22.72 -0.10 -11.76
C LEU A 381 23.51 -0.91 -12.79
N THR A 382 24.46 -1.71 -12.33
CA THR A 382 25.25 -2.64 -13.15
C THR A 382 25.60 -3.89 -12.36
N VAL A 383 25.91 -4.98 -13.07
CA VAL A 383 26.35 -6.25 -12.48
C VAL A 383 27.56 -6.78 -13.22
N GLU A 384 28.58 -7.17 -12.47
CA GLU A 384 29.78 -7.82 -13.00
C GLU A 384 29.98 -9.17 -12.30
N LYS A 385 30.41 -10.18 -13.06
CA LYS A 385 30.78 -11.48 -12.50
C LYS A 385 32.30 -11.59 -12.43
N SER A 386 32.85 -11.86 -11.24
CA SER A 386 34.27 -12.11 -11.06
C SER A 386 34.65 -13.56 -11.39
N GLU A 387 35.95 -13.86 -11.46
CA GLU A 387 36.47 -15.20 -11.75
C GLU A 387 36.10 -16.25 -10.68
N ASP A 388 35.75 -15.83 -9.45
CA ASP A 388 35.43 -16.71 -8.31
C ASP A 388 33.91 -16.95 -8.13
N ASP A 389 33.11 -16.79 -9.18
CA ASP A 389 31.63 -16.85 -9.13
C ASP A 389 30.99 -15.83 -8.17
N LEU A 390 31.69 -14.75 -7.82
CA LEU A 390 31.13 -13.61 -7.11
C LEU A 390 30.48 -12.63 -8.08
N TYR A 391 29.38 -12.04 -7.65
CA TYR A 391 28.68 -11.00 -8.42
C TYR A 391 28.84 -9.67 -7.70
N ARG A 392 29.45 -8.69 -8.34
CA ARG A 392 29.48 -7.32 -7.87
C ARG A 392 28.33 -6.56 -8.49
N VAL A 393 27.41 -6.08 -7.65
CA VAL A 393 26.36 -5.15 -8.07
C VAL A 393 26.75 -3.73 -7.68
N HIS A 394 26.68 -2.80 -8.62
CA HIS A 394 26.79 -1.38 -8.30
C HIS A 394 25.40 -0.80 -8.03
N VAL A 395 25.31 0.02 -6.99
CA VAL A 395 24.05 0.58 -6.50
C VAL A 395 24.16 2.10 -6.34
N GLY A 396 23.02 2.80 -6.40
CA GLY A 396 22.99 4.27 -6.33
C GLY A 396 23.18 4.84 -4.92
N GLU A 397 23.04 4.02 -3.88
CA GLU A 397 22.97 4.47 -2.49
C GLU A 397 23.93 3.69 -1.59
N SER A 398 24.42 4.32 -0.52
CA SER A 398 25.39 3.71 0.38
C SER A 398 24.77 2.69 1.35
N ALA A 399 25.55 1.67 1.70
CA ALA A 399 25.25 0.79 2.83
C ALA A 399 25.45 1.49 4.18
N VAL A 400 26.20 2.59 4.21
CA VAL A 400 26.43 3.41 5.41
C VAL A 400 25.13 4.08 5.85
N ARG A 401 24.72 3.78 7.08
CA ARG A 401 23.53 4.36 7.74
C ARG A 401 23.87 5.61 8.56
N GLY A 402 25.09 5.67 9.08
CA GLY A 402 25.55 6.76 9.93
C GLY A 402 26.89 6.43 10.60
N TYR A 403 27.37 7.33 11.44
CA TYR A 403 28.59 7.13 12.25
C TYR A 403 28.30 6.23 13.45
N LYS A 404 29.32 5.50 13.94
CA LYS A 404 29.21 4.74 15.19
C LYS A 404 29.05 5.67 16.39
N GLU A 405 29.86 6.71 16.47
CA GLU A 405 29.74 7.79 17.44
C GLU A 405 29.22 9.05 16.76
N ALA A 406 28.22 9.70 17.36
CA ALA A 406 27.58 10.87 16.76
C ALA A 406 28.61 11.97 16.48
N CYS A 407 28.66 12.42 15.23
CA CYS A 407 29.54 13.48 14.74
C CYS A 407 31.05 13.17 14.75
N ASP A 408 31.48 11.90 14.88
CA ASP A 408 32.89 11.50 14.74
C ASP A 408 33.10 10.53 13.56
N PRO A 409 33.59 11.03 12.41
CA PRO A 409 33.86 10.18 11.23
C PRO A 409 34.99 9.17 11.45
N GLU A 410 35.91 9.41 12.40
CA GLU A 410 37.03 8.51 12.68
C GLU A 410 36.59 7.27 13.47
N SER A 411 35.42 7.33 14.13
CA SER A 411 34.82 6.20 14.84
C SER A 411 34.32 5.08 13.89
N GLY A 412 34.25 5.36 12.59
CA GLY A 412 33.74 4.46 11.56
C GLY A 412 32.21 4.48 11.44
N TYR A 413 31.68 3.55 10.65
CA TYR A 413 30.28 3.57 10.22
C TYR A 413 29.45 2.43 10.82
N VAL A 414 28.14 2.69 10.90
CA VAL A 414 27.08 1.69 11.05
C VAL A 414 26.45 1.45 9.69
N TYR A 415 26.16 0.20 9.37
CA TYR A 415 25.64 -0.20 8.07
C TYR A 415 24.20 -0.70 8.16
N ARG A 416 23.48 -0.71 7.03
CA ARG A 416 22.09 -1.21 6.94
C ARG A 416 21.98 -2.73 7.04
N PHE A 417 23.02 -3.45 6.65
CA PHE A 417 23.11 -4.91 6.65
C PHE A 417 24.56 -5.32 6.95
N THR A 418 24.79 -6.62 7.13
CA THR A 418 26.11 -7.19 7.41
C THR A 418 26.50 -8.21 6.35
N GLU A 419 27.78 -8.57 6.32
CA GLU A 419 28.23 -9.74 5.57
C GLU A 419 27.43 -10.98 6.03
N GLY A 420 27.12 -11.88 5.09
CA GLY A 420 26.26 -13.03 5.29
C GLY A 420 24.76 -12.73 5.28
N ALA A 421 24.32 -11.46 5.23
CA ALA A 421 22.91 -11.12 5.11
C ALA A 421 22.30 -11.73 3.84
N ARG A 422 21.09 -12.28 3.96
CA ARG A 422 20.36 -12.84 2.83
C ARG A 422 19.70 -11.74 2.01
N PHE A 423 19.52 -11.99 0.72
CA PHE A 423 18.82 -11.06 -0.15
C PHE A 423 17.82 -11.75 -1.08
N LYS A 424 16.94 -10.94 -1.65
CA LYS A 424 16.02 -11.29 -2.73
C LYS A 424 16.09 -10.24 -3.84
N ILE A 425 16.04 -10.68 -5.09
CA ILE A 425 15.86 -9.85 -6.28
C ILE A 425 14.63 -10.37 -7.03
N PRO A 426 13.43 -9.85 -6.73
CA PRO A 426 12.21 -10.16 -7.46
C PRO A 426 12.33 -9.80 -8.95
N MET A 427 11.91 -10.73 -9.81
CA MET A 427 11.92 -10.55 -11.26
C MET A 427 10.49 -10.33 -11.77
N SER A 428 10.37 -9.58 -12.87
CA SER A 428 9.09 -9.31 -13.52
C SER A 428 9.12 -9.59 -15.01
N CYS A 429 7.95 -9.93 -15.56
CA CYS A 429 7.74 -10.20 -16.97
C CYS A 429 6.49 -9.48 -17.46
N GLU A 430 6.51 -9.01 -18.71
CA GLU A 430 5.35 -8.38 -19.33
C GLU A 430 5.06 -8.90 -20.74
N PHE A 431 3.79 -8.89 -21.11
CA PHE A 431 3.27 -9.17 -22.43
C PHE A 431 2.37 -8.03 -22.86
N LYS A 432 2.58 -7.53 -24.09
CA LYS A 432 1.73 -6.53 -24.72
C LYS A 432 1.42 -6.93 -26.15
N ARG A 433 0.13 -6.90 -26.50
CA ARG A 433 -0.32 -7.04 -27.88
C ARG A 433 -0.59 -5.65 -28.45
N PHE A 434 0.16 -5.28 -29.49
CA PHE A 434 -0.04 -4.05 -30.25
C PHE A 434 -1.28 -4.11 -31.13
#